data_AF-A0A7C4BMG5-F1
#
_entry.id   AF-A0A7C4BMG5-F1
#
_cell.length_a   1.000
_cell.length_b   1.000
_cell.length_c   1.000
_cell.angle_alpha   90.00
_cell.angle_beta   90.00
_cell.angle_gamma   90.00
#
_symmetry.space_group_name_H-M   'P 1'
#
loop_
_entity.id
_entity.type
_entity.pdbx_description
1 polymer ?
#
loop_
_entity_poly.entity_id
_entity_poly.type
_entity_poly.pdbx_seq_one_letter_code
_entity_poly.pdbx_strand_id
1 'polypeptide(L)'
;MSANIRKPYREITVIEDGKANIEHISLDKARNKLKEDLSKIDINGEAKTYLLTHPSGVGKTHHVAEYVKDRSFLWLCAIHDLARETIEKHFSGMNVVELKSRKYMIKTKELNCLLTFKIMNSVPEEASIVCETKCYMGCRCEYYTNLHKARKSNCIFGMHAHLQNPDSIKDYIAKSDIVIIDESFSSHYIGEEGFHKCDIENFIGLLELIAKSELMMKETRAISNELIKYLTNLLQDSESEISIDSFPTINDELTQIYYKAIRKLRWQGNIISMLQYAYKNQAMIVKRDDYYTYMKVAKLPDDVPIIILDASGNADFYEKMLNRKVIAYGLDQNVTQFAHVTQFLDGIHTRSSLLMEKPDGTLLRKKTYYRLVKLIQAIKHKHLGEKIVIGAKMSVEIKLKGSKIEDKNTKIIHYYDIRGINDYKDCDVLVILGSPMLSFDDIAREARLIFNQNWNDDEMVEQMKIDGKSWVKADYAKDGIGYEIHTFKFSNDYIEQYYRHSVIAELLQMLGRIRPYDDENEGKDKHVYIITNTPIPNVKIDEMITIKEFMQRQGDPEGERIEIRKINEAIKSLPNEFTVLDLVDKIKELFDEDRTREKQRRNLRDLLIRKQKVFSINIEKGKHTIRKVPANS
;
A
#
# COMPACT_ATOMS: atom_id res chain seq x y z
N MET A 1 6.31 -26.39 -14.42
CA MET A 1 7.64 -27.01 -14.23
C MET A 1 8.54 -26.04 -13.45
N SER A 2 8.70 -26.18 -12.13
CA SER A 2 9.68 -25.38 -11.38
C SER A 2 10.95 -26.19 -11.21
N ALA A 3 11.98 -25.89 -12.02
CA ALA A 3 13.33 -26.32 -11.68
C ALA A 3 13.63 -25.89 -10.23
N ASN A 4 14.20 -26.78 -9.42
CA ASN A 4 14.58 -26.50 -8.04
C ASN A 4 15.68 -25.43 -8.02
N ILE A 5 15.29 -24.16 -8.05
CA ILE A 5 16.19 -23.03 -7.88
C ILE A 5 16.75 -23.10 -6.46
N ARG A 6 17.99 -23.59 -6.34
CA ARG A 6 18.68 -23.74 -5.04
C ARG A 6 18.98 -22.40 -4.37
N LYS A 7 19.14 -21.32 -5.15
CA LYS A 7 19.40 -19.95 -4.66
C LYS A 7 18.64 -18.93 -5.51
N PRO A 8 17.94 -17.96 -4.90
CA PRO A 8 17.19 -16.91 -5.61
C PRO A 8 18.07 -15.80 -6.20
N TYR A 9 19.38 -16.02 -6.27
CA TYR A 9 20.38 -15.10 -6.82
C TYR A 9 21.56 -15.89 -7.40
N ARG A 10 22.29 -15.26 -8.33
CA ARG A 10 23.60 -15.70 -8.83
C ARG A 10 24.52 -14.49 -8.96
N GLU A 11 25.78 -14.69 -8.63
CA GLU A 11 26.82 -13.68 -8.80
C GLU A 11 27.23 -13.59 -10.27
N ILE A 12 27.47 -12.38 -10.76
CA ILE A 12 27.95 -12.12 -12.12
C ILE A 12 29.15 -11.20 -12.08
N THR A 13 30.10 -11.41 -12.98
CA THR A 13 31.17 -10.44 -13.24
C THR A 13 30.61 -9.33 -14.12
N VAL A 14 30.74 -8.09 -13.66
CA VAL A 14 30.34 -6.92 -14.43
C VAL A 14 31.60 -6.40 -15.12
N ILE A 15 31.72 -6.70 -16.42
CA ILE A 15 32.67 -6.01 -17.29
C ILE A 15 32.12 -4.59 -17.40
N GLU A 16 32.92 -3.57 -17.05
CA GLU A 16 32.51 -2.17 -17.08
C GLU A 16 32.21 -1.71 -18.51
N ASP A 17 31.05 -2.06 -19.04
CA ASP A 17 30.44 -1.39 -20.18
C ASP A 17 29.79 -0.10 -19.67
N GLY A 18 30.61 0.90 -19.33
CA GLY A 18 30.28 2.33 -19.38
C GLY A 18 29.01 2.84 -18.66
N LYS A 19 28.42 2.10 -17.72
CA LYS A 19 27.27 2.54 -16.92
C LYS A 19 27.42 2.11 -15.47
N ALA A 20 28.30 2.78 -14.74
CA ALA A 20 28.41 2.61 -13.29
C ALA A 20 28.73 3.92 -12.54
N ASN A 21 28.36 5.06 -13.12
CA ASN A 21 28.13 6.29 -12.37
C ASN A 21 26.75 6.79 -12.81
N ILE A 22 25.70 6.35 -12.12
CA ILE A 22 24.44 7.09 -12.20
C ILE A 22 24.78 8.46 -11.60
N GLU A 23 24.83 9.50 -12.43
CA GLU A 23 25.06 10.85 -11.93
C GLU A 23 23.95 11.16 -10.92
N HIS A 24 24.36 11.34 -9.67
CA HIS A 24 23.45 11.77 -8.62
C HIS A 24 23.37 13.29 -8.63
N ILE A 25 22.15 13.82 -8.54
CA ILE A 25 21.92 15.26 -8.42
C ILE A 25 21.56 15.65 -7.00
N SER A 26 21.97 16.85 -6.58
CA SER A 26 21.53 17.42 -5.31
C SER A 26 20.02 17.62 -5.30
N LEU A 27 19.44 17.66 -4.09
CA LEU A 27 18.02 17.93 -3.91
C LEU A 27 17.62 19.29 -4.49
N ASP A 28 18.49 20.30 -4.41
CA ASP A 28 18.27 21.62 -5.02
C ASP A 28 18.23 21.59 -6.55
N LYS A 29 19.12 20.81 -7.19
CA LYS A 29 19.06 20.63 -8.64
C LYS A 29 17.77 19.91 -9.05
N ALA A 30 17.33 18.91 -8.27
CA ALA A 30 16.04 18.24 -8.47
C ALA A 30 14.84 19.20 -8.31
N ARG A 31 14.87 20.08 -7.30
CA ARG A 31 13.85 21.13 -7.09
C ARG A 31 13.80 22.14 -8.24
N ASN A 32 14.96 22.54 -8.77
CA ASN A 32 15.04 23.44 -9.92
C ASN A 32 14.48 22.78 -11.19
N LYS A 33 14.80 21.50 -11.42
CA LYS A 33 14.23 20.75 -12.55
C LYS A 33 12.69 20.64 -12.46
N LEU A 34 12.16 20.43 -11.26
CA LEU A 34 10.71 20.44 -11.03
C LEU A 34 10.08 21.79 -11.38
N LYS A 35 10.70 22.92 -11.02
CA LYS A 35 10.24 24.26 -11.41
C LYS A 35 10.27 24.47 -12.92
N GLU A 36 11.34 24.02 -13.59
CA GLU A 36 11.44 24.06 -15.05
C GLU A 36 10.35 23.23 -15.71
N ASP A 37 10.06 22.04 -15.20
CA ASP A 37 9.02 21.19 -15.75
C ASP A 37 7.62 21.76 -15.53
N LEU A 38 7.35 22.36 -14.37
CA LEU A 38 6.11 23.12 -14.13
C LEU A 38 5.95 24.30 -15.10
N SER A 39 7.04 24.96 -15.50
CA SER A 39 6.99 26.06 -16.47
C SER A 39 6.61 25.63 -17.89
N LYS A 40 6.76 24.33 -18.21
CA LYS A 40 6.36 23.74 -19.49
C LYS A 40 4.89 23.34 -19.54
N ILE A 41 4.21 23.32 -18.40
CA ILE A 41 2.78 23.01 -18.31
C ILE A 41 2.01 24.20 -18.89
N ASP A 42 1.43 23.96 -20.06
CA ASP A 42 0.51 24.88 -20.70
C ASP A 42 -0.91 24.59 -20.22
N ILE A 43 -1.46 25.55 -19.48
CA ILE A 43 -2.84 25.52 -18.96
C ILE A 43 -3.82 26.33 -19.81
N ASN A 44 -3.31 27.19 -20.71
CA ASN A 44 -4.14 28.06 -21.55
C ASN A 44 -4.37 27.47 -22.95
N GLY A 45 -3.59 26.46 -23.32
CA GLY A 45 -3.76 25.69 -24.53
C GLY A 45 -4.76 24.53 -24.40
N GLU A 46 -4.64 23.56 -25.30
CA GLU A 46 -5.42 22.33 -25.27
C GLU A 46 -5.22 21.59 -23.94
N ALA A 47 -6.33 21.18 -23.32
CA ALA A 47 -6.33 20.46 -22.06
C ALA A 47 -5.54 19.15 -22.17
N LYS A 48 -4.53 19.00 -21.32
CA LYS A 48 -3.60 17.87 -21.32
C LYS A 48 -3.50 17.27 -19.92
N THR A 49 -3.12 16.00 -19.87
CA THR A 49 -2.77 15.32 -18.63
C THR A 49 -1.26 15.32 -18.46
N TYR A 50 -0.80 15.88 -17.35
CA TYR A 50 0.60 15.95 -16.95
C TYR A 50 0.84 15.05 -15.74
N LEU A 51 1.94 14.30 -15.75
CA LEU A 51 2.33 13.41 -14.66
C LEU A 51 3.67 13.86 -14.10
N LEU A 52 3.74 14.23 -12.83
CA LEU A 52 4.98 14.60 -12.15
C LEU A 52 5.53 13.42 -11.34
N THR A 53 6.56 12.76 -11.87
CA THR A 53 7.20 11.57 -11.28
C THR A 53 8.42 11.87 -10.43
N HIS A 54 8.60 13.13 -10.02
CA HIS A 54 9.71 13.54 -9.18
C HIS A 54 9.70 12.80 -7.82
N PRO A 55 10.85 12.37 -7.27
CA PRO A 55 10.91 11.60 -6.03
C PRO A 55 10.22 12.26 -4.84
N SER A 56 9.81 11.45 -3.86
CA SER A 56 9.30 11.94 -2.59
C SER A 56 10.37 12.73 -1.84
N GLY A 57 10.00 13.87 -1.25
CA GLY A 57 10.92 14.79 -0.59
C GLY A 57 11.38 15.99 -1.44
N VAL A 58 11.24 15.94 -2.77
CA VAL A 58 11.58 17.07 -3.66
C VAL A 58 10.61 18.25 -3.53
N GLY A 59 9.47 18.08 -2.86
CA GLY A 59 8.52 19.17 -2.61
C GLY A 59 7.50 19.38 -3.73
N LYS A 60 7.07 18.30 -4.42
CA LYS A 60 6.02 18.35 -5.46
C LYS A 60 4.81 19.18 -5.05
N THR A 61 4.17 18.82 -3.93
CA THR A 61 3.00 19.52 -3.37
C THR A 61 3.28 21.00 -3.17
N HIS A 62 4.43 21.36 -2.60
CA HIS A 62 4.82 22.75 -2.38
C HIS A 62 4.97 23.54 -3.68
N HIS A 63 5.72 23.02 -4.64
CA HIS A 63 5.98 23.72 -5.91
C HIS A 63 4.73 23.83 -6.79
N VAL A 64 3.87 22.80 -6.77
CA VAL A 64 2.58 22.83 -7.47
C VAL A 64 1.63 23.82 -6.78
N ALA A 65 1.60 23.88 -5.45
CA ALA A 65 0.81 24.87 -4.72
C ALA A 65 1.21 26.31 -5.09
N GLU A 66 2.50 26.61 -5.14
CA GLU A 66 3.01 27.91 -5.60
C GLU A 66 2.63 28.21 -7.05
N TYR A 67 2.61 27.19 -7.92
CA TYR A 67 2.25 27.32 -9.33
C TYR A 67 0.75 27.63 -9.54
N VAL A 68 -0.13 27.17 -8.65
CA VAL A 68 -1.60 27.30 -8.78
C VAL A 68 -2.23 28.36 -7.87
N LYS A 69 -1.45 29.00 -6.99
CA LYS A 69 -1.98 29.95 -5.98
C LYS A 69 -2.80 31.11 -6.56
N ASP A 70 -2.49 31.54 -7.78
CA ASP A 70 -3.14 32.67 -8.45
C ASP A 70 -4.26 32.22 -9.41
N ARG A 71 -4.75 30.98 -9.28
CA ARG A 71 -5.68 30.32 -10.22
C ARG A 71 -6.87 29.68 -9.50
N SER A 72 -7.95 29.40 -10.23
CA SER A 72 -8.98 28.50 -9.74
C SER A 72 -8.53 27.05 -9.91
N PHE A 73 -8.79 26.22 -8.90
CA PHE A 73 -8.35 24.82 -8.93
C PHE A 73 -9.26 23.89 -8.14
N LEU A 74 -9.27 22.63 -8.57
CA LEU A 74 -9.75 21.49 -7.80
C LEU A 74 -8.57 20.57 -7.48
N TRP A 75 -8.22 20.48 -6.19
CA TRP A 75 -7.14 19.63 -5.70
C TRP A 75 -7.73 18.39 -5.03
N LEU A 76 -7.48 17.21 -5.59
CA LEU A 76 -7.97 15.94 -5.09
C LEU A 76 -6.85 15.22 -4.33
N CYS A 77 -7.11 14.89 -3.07
CA CYS A 77 -6.19 14.16 -2.20
C CYS A 77 -6.69 12.74 -1.91
N ALA A 78 -5.78 11.83 -1.55
CA ALA A 78 -6.16 10.50 -1.08
C ALA A 78 -6.97 10.52 0.23
N ILE A 79 -6.64 11.42 1.17
CA ILE A 79 -7.28 11.51 2.49
C ILE A 79 -7.41 12.97 2.98
N HIS A 80 -8.34 13.19 3.90
CA HIS A 80 -8.62 14.52 4.48
C HIS A 80 -7.41 15.13 5.22
N ASP A 81 -6.62 14.31 5.91
CA ASP A 81 -5.48 14.81 6.69
C ASP A 81 -4.38 15.39 5.79
N LEU A 82 -4.17 14.79 4.60
CA LEU A 82 -3.25 15.32 3.58
C LEU A 82 -3.76 16.64 2.99
N ALA A 83 -5.07 16.74 2.72
CA ALA A 83 -5.68 17.98 2.25
C ALA A 83 -5.49 19.10 3.28
N ARG A 84 -5.76 18.82 4.56
CA ARG A 84 -5.58 19.79 5.65
C ARG A 84 -4.12 20.24 5.79
N GLU A 85 -3.18 19.29 5.80
CA GLU A 85 -1.74 19.62 5.86
C GLU A 85 -1.35 20.55 4.70
N THR A 86 -1.83 20.27 3.49
CA THR A 86 -1.54 21.07 2.30
C THR A 86 -2.14 22.47 2.39
N ILE A 87 -3.41 22.58 2.80
CA ILE A 87 -4.10 23.86 2.99
C ILE A 87 -3.38 24.72 4.04
N GLU A 88 -3.08 24.15 5.21
CA GLU A 88 -2.45 24.88 6.32
C GLU A 88 -1.04 25.36 5.98
N LYS A 89 -0.27 24.56 5.24
CA LYS A 89 1.12 24.89 4.89
C LYS A 89 1.26 25.84 3.71
N HIS A 90 0.41 25.71 2.70
CA HIS A 90 0.63 26.35 1.40
C HIS A 90 -0.46 27.33 0.99
N PHE A 91 -1.64 27.26 1.60
CA PHE A 91 -2.79 28.09 1.24
C PHE A 91 -3.33 28.88 2.44
N SER A 92 -2.52 29.05 3.48
CA SER A 92 -2.88 29.87 4.65
C SER A 92 -3.20 31.30 4.23
N GLY A 93 -4.38 31.79 4.62
CA GLY A 93 -4.86 33.12 4.25
C GLY A 93 -5.62 33.20 2.92
N MET A 94 -5.67 32.13 2.12
CA MET A 94 -6.49 32.06 0.91
C MET A 94 -7.92 31.56 1.22
N ASN A 95 -8.89 31.96 0.40
CA ASN A 95 -10.26 31.45 0.49
C ASN A 95 -10.35 30.06 -0.15
N VAL A 96 -9.79 29.06 0.52
CA VAL A 96 -9.83 27.66 0.10
C VAL A 96 -10.91 26.91 0.88
N VAL A 97 -11.66 26.05 0.20
CA VAL A 97 -12.69 25.22 0.84
C VAL A 97 -12.38 23.74 0.67
N GLU A 98 -12.27 23.03 1.79
CA GLU A 98 -12.21 21.57 1.82
C GLU A 98 -13.63 20.98 1.76
N LEU A 99 -13.88 20.09 0.77
CA LEU A 99 -15.09 19.28 0.66
C LEU A 99 -15.04 18.14 1.68
N LYS A 100 -15.74 18.32 2.80
CA LYS A 100 -15.72 17.37 3.91
C LYS A 100 -16.87 16.39 3.82
N SER A 101 -16.57 15.09 3.97
CA SER A 101 -17.63 14.09 4.10
C SER A 101 -18.34 14.23 5.45
N ARG A 102 -19.63 13.87 5.51
CA ARG A 102 -20.40 13.85 6.78
C ARG A 102 -19.70 13.02 7.86
N LYS A 103 -19.19 11.84 7.49
CA LYS A 103 -18.46 10.94 8.40
C LYS A 103 -17.21 11.61 8.96
N TYR A 104 -16.45 12.33 8.12
CA TYR A 104 -15.27 13.06 8.57
C TYR A 104 -15.64 14.20 9.52
N MET A 105 -16.62 15.04 9.18
CA MET A 105 -17.05 16.14 10.05
C MET A 105 -17.59 15.66 11.40
N ILE A 106 -18.26 14.50 11.44
CA ILE A 106 -18.68 13.87 12.71
C ILE A 106 -17.44 13.44 13.52
N LYS A 107 -16.47 12.76 12.89
CA LYS A 107 -15.24 12.31 13.54
C LYS A 107 -14.44 13.48 14.11
N THR A 108 -14.38 14.61 13.40
CA THR A 108 -13.67 15.83 13.83
C THR A 108 -14.52 16.76 14.69
N LYS A 109 -15.76 16.38 15.03
CA LYS A 109 -16.72 17.16 15.82
C LYS A 109 -17.09 18.52 15.20
N GLU A 110 -16.96 18.64 13.88
CA GLU A 110 -17.38 19.81 13.10
C GLU A 110 -18.85 19.76 12.66
N LEU A 111 -19.49 18.58 12.74
CA LEU A 111 -20.91 18.40 12.43
C LEU A 111 -21.67 17.93 13.67
N ASN A 112 -22.51 18.80 14.23
CA ASN A 112 -23.37 18.47 15.37
C ASN A 112 -24.71 17.90 14.88
N CYS A 113 -24.71 16.63 14.49
CA CYS A 113 -25.90 16.00 13.90
C CYS A 113 -26.66 15.12 14.90
N LEU A 114 -27.94 15.42 15.13
CA LEU A 114 -28.86 14.55 15.90
C LEU A 114 -29.11 13.19 15.23
N LEU A 115 -28.81 13.07 13.94
CA LEU A 115 -28.96 11.84 13.16
C LEU A 115 -27.62 11.11 12.95
N THR A 116 -26.59 11.45 13.74
CA THR A 116 -25.23 10.87 13.65
C THR A 116 -25.25 9.34 13.55
N PHE A 117 -25.96 8.66 14.45
CA PHE A 117 -26.01 7.19 14.43
C PHE A 117 -26.61 6.63 13.12
N LYS A 118 -27.57 7.32 12.52
CA LYS A 118 -28.14 6.90 11.22
C LYS A 118 -27.13 7.14 10.11
N ILE A 119 -26.56 8.34 10.02
CA ILE A 119 -25.61 8.73 8.97
C ILE A 119 -24.34 7.86 8.98
N MET A 120 -23.79 7.55 10.15
CA MET A 120 -22.56 6.75 10.26
C MET A 120 -22.75 5.31 9.76
N ASN A 121 -23.97 4.78 9.88
CA ASN A 121 -24.34 3.42 9.48
C ASN A 121 -25.04 3.36 8.10
N SER A 122 -25.03 4.46 7.36
CA SER A 122 -25.69 4.57 6.05
C SER A 122 -24.67 4.74 4.93
N VAL A 123 -25.05 4.28 3.73
CA VAL A 123 -24.36 4.66 2.48
C VAL A 123 -24.62 6.15 2.17
N PRO A 124 -23.75 6.82 1.39
CA PRO A 124 -23.85 8.27 1.13
C PRO A 124 -25.22 8.74 0.61
N GLU A 125 -25.87 7.95 -0.24
CA GLU A 125 -27.17 8.23 -0.85
C GLU A 125 -28.29 8.18 0.21
N GLU A 126 -28.33 7.12 1.03
CA GLU A 126 -29.28 7.00 2.15
C GLU A 126 -29.05 8.13 3.17
N ALA A 127 -27.79 8.45 3.47
CA ALA A 127 -27.46 9.55 4.37
C ALA A 127 -28.00 10.90 3.85
N SER A 128 -27.98 11.11 2.53
CA SER A 128 -28.51 12.32 1.90
C SER A 128 -30.04 12.37 1.99
N ILE A 129 -30.74 11.27 1.72
CA ILE A 129 -32.20 11.18 1.89
C ILE A 129 -32.61 11.38 3.35
N VAL A 130 -31.88 10.80 4.30
CA VAL A 130 -32.15 11.00 5.74
C VAL A 130 -31.98 12.48 6.11
N CYS A 131 -31.00 13.17 5.54
CA CYS A 131 -30.84 14.61 5.74
C CYS A 131 -32.02 15.39 5.15
N GLU A 132 -32.45 15.08 3.93
CA GLU A 132 -33.51 15.83 3.24
C GLU A 132 -34.90 15.60 3.84
N THR A 133 -35.17 14.39 4.31
CA THR A 133 -36.52 13.98 4.75
C THR A 133 -36.73 14.05 6.26
N LYS A 134 -35.66 13.95 7.06
CA LYS A 134 -35.76 13.87 8.53
C LYS A 134 -34.97 14.95 9.26
N CYS A 135 -34.07 15.66 8.60
CA CYS A 135 -33.31 16.72 9.23
C CYS A 135 -33.99 18.08 9.03
N TYR A 136 -34.44 18.69 10.13
CA TYR A 136 -35.06 20.01 10.12
C TYR A 136 -34.05 21.16 9.98
N MET A 137 -32.74 20.87 10.05
CA MET A 137 -31.69 21.88 9.87
C MET A 137 -31.54 22.33 8.41
N GLY A 138 -31.82 21.46 7.44
CA GLY A 138 -31.71 21.76 6.01
C GLY A 138 -30.42 22.51 5.66
N CYS A 139 -30.56 23.67 5.01
CA CYS A 139 -29.46 24.54 4.60
C CYS A 139 -28.65 25.18 5.76
N ARG A 140 -29.14 25.13 7.01
CA ARG A 140 -28.45 25.63 8.20
C ARG A 140 -27.48 24.61 8.82
N CYS A 141 -27.55 23.35 8.38
CA CYS A 141 -26.63 22.30 8.81
C CYS A 141 -25.19 22.64 8.38
N GLU A 142 -24.22 22.30 9.23
CA GLU A 142 -22.80 22.59 9.03
C GLU A 142 -22.28 21.94 7.74
N TYR A 143 -22.75 20.73 7.41
CA TYR A 143 -22.41 20.04 6.17
C TYR A 143 -22.91 20.80 4.93
N TYR A 144 -24.18 21.21 4.89
CA TYR A 144 -24.71 21.96 3.75
C TYR A 144 -24.13 23.38 3.67
N THR A 145 -23.76 23.95 4.82
CA THR A 145 -23.00 25.22 4.87
C THR A 145 -21.62 25.06 4.23
N ASN A 146 -20.89 23.98 4.53
CA ASN A 146 -19.62 23.66 3.88
C ASN A 146 -19.79 23.50 2.35
N LEU A 147 -20.79 22.73 1.91
CA LEU A 147 -21.10 22.58 0.48
C LEU A 147 -21.43 23.92 -0.19
N HIS A 148 -22.22 24.78 0.46
CA HIS A 148 -22.55 26.10 -0.07
C HIS A 148 -21.33 27.02 -0.19
N LYS A 149 -20.42 26.97 0.79
CA LYS A 149 -19.12 27.66 0.71
C LYS A 149 -18.30 27.12 -0.46
N ALA A 150 -18.24 25.81 -0.65
CA ALA A 150 -17.50 25.19 -1.75
C ALA A 150 -18.05 25.59 -3.11
N ARG A 151 -19.38 25.66 -3.27
CA ARG A 151 -20.03 26.13 -4.51
C ARG A 151 -19.61 27.55 -4.89
N LYS A 152 -19.35 28.42 -3.92
CA LYS A 152 -18.91 29.81 -4.13
C LYS A 152 -17.39 30.00 -4.23
N SER A 153 -16.59 29.01 -3.82
CA SER A 153 -15.13 29.10 -3.85
C SER A 153 -14.57 28.77 -5.24
N ASN A 154 -13.45 29.36 -5.64
CA ASN A 154 -12.71 28.98 -6.84
C ASN A 154 -11.53 28.05 -6.54
N CYS A 155 -11.20 27.86 -5.26
CA CYS A 155 -10.10 27.01 -4.81
C CYS A 155 -10.67 25.95 -3.88
N ILE A 156 -10.65 24.69 -4.33
CA ILE A 156 -11.36 23.59 -3.66
C ILE A 156 -10.40 22.42 -3.45
N PHE A 157 -10.45 21.85 -2.24
CA PHE A 157 -9.86 20.55 -1.95
C PHE A 157 -10.94 19.50 -1.85
N GLY A 158 -10.77 18.38 -2.56
CA GLY A 158 -11.63 17.21 -2.51
C GLY A 158 -10.83 15.93 -2.26
N MET A 159 -11.54 14.82 -2.10
CA MET A 159 -10.96 13.48 -1.99
C MET A 159 -11.05 12.70 -3.31
N HIS A 160 -10.14 11.75 -3.55
CA HIS A 160 -10.19 10.82 -4.70
C HIS A 160 -11.54 10.11 -4.82
N ALA A 161 -12.19 9.80 -3.69
CA ALA A 161 -13.52 9.17 -3.66
C ALA A 161 -14.61 9.97 -4.41
N HIS A 162 -14.45 11.27 -4.60
CA HIS A 162 -15.40 12.05 -5.39
C HIS A 162 -15.32 11.77 -6.90
N LEU A 163 -14.20 11.21 -7.39
CA LEU A 163 -14.03 10.84 -8.80
C LEU A 163 -15.02 9.75 -9.24
N GLN A 164 -15.38 8.84 -8.32
CA GLN A 164 -16.38 7.79 -8.58
C GLN A 164 -17.82 8.31 -8.63
N ASN A 165 -18.04 9.58 -8.27
CA ASN A 165 -19.33 10.25 -8.40
C ASN A 165 -19.15 11.59 -9.16
N PRO A 166 -19.00 11.54 -10.50
CA PRO A 166 -18.69 12.71 -11.31
C PRO A 166 -19.70 13.85 -11.13
N ASP A 167 -20.98 13.51 -10.98
CA ASP A 167 -22.07 14.48 -10.74
C ASP A 167 -21.81 15.31 -9.47
N SER A 168 -21.14 14.74 -8.46
CA SER A 168 -20.83 15.44 -7.21
C SER A 168 -19.75 16.50 -7.32
N ILE A 169 -18.92 16.46 -8.38
CA ILE A 169 -17.79 17.38 -8.59
C ILE A 169 -17.82 18.13 -9.92
N LYS A 170 -18.79 17.85 -10.80
CA LYS A 170 -18.91 18.48 -12.12
C LYS A 170 -18.88 20.01 -12.07
N ASP A 171 -19.64 20.62 -11.16
CA ASP A 171 -19.68 22.08 -11.00
C ASP A 171 -18.33 22.64 -10.52
N TYR A 172 -17.53 21.84 -9.80
CA TYR A 172 -16.22 22.25 -9.33
C TYR A 172 -15.15 22.12 -10.40
N ILE A 173 -15.24 21.09 -11.23
CA ILE A 173 -14.42 20.92 -12.43
C ILE A 173 -14.65 22.10 -13.38
N ALA A 174 -15.92 22.41 -13.70
CA ALA A 174 -16.29 23.41 -14.70
C ALA A 174 -15.82 24.85 -14.39
N LYS A 175 -15.49 25.15 -13.13
CA LYS A 175 -14.98 26.48 -12.72
C LYS A 175 -13.48 26.52 -12.45
N SER A 176 -12.80 25.38 -12.57
CA SER A 176 -11.38 25.26 -12.27
C SER A 176 -10.55 25.45 -13.53
N ASP A 177 -9.53 26.29 -13.46
CA ASP A 177 -8.52 26.43 -14.51
C ASP A 177 -7.66 25.16 -14.61
N ILE A 178 -7.57 24.41 -13.52
CA ILE A 178 -6.72 23.21 -13.41
C ILE A 178 -7.25 22.22 -12.36
N VAL A 179 -7.08 20.93 -12.62
CA VAL A 179 -7.30 19.85 -11.64
C VAL A 179 -5.97 19.26 -11.21
N ILE A 180 -5.76 19.13 -9.90
CA ILE A 180 -4.57 18.49 -9.32
C ILE A 180 -5.03 17.20 -8.65
N ILE A 181 -4.31 16.11 -8.88
CA ILE A 181 -4.53 14.83 -8.21
C ILE A 181 -3.25 14.45 -7.48
N ASP A 182 -3.32 14.41 -6.15
CA ASP A 182 -2.17 14.16 -5.28
C ASP A 182 -2.15 12.71 -4.77
N GLU A 183 -1.03 12.04 -4.99
CA GLU A 183 -0.85 10.59 -4.90
C GLU A 183 -1.61 9.81 -5.99
N SER A 184 -1.26 8.53 -6.16
CA SER A 184 -1.97 7.63 -7.07
C SER A 184 -3.45 7.48 -6.69
N PHE A 185 -4.35 7.70 -7.66
CA PHE A 185 -5.81 7.58 -7.50
C PHE A 185 -6.38 6.31 -8.13
N SER A 186 -5.53 5.39 -8.60
CA SER A 186 -5.91 4.19 -9.35
C SER A 186 -7.05 3.38 -8.72
N SER A 187 -7.04 3.21 -7.39
CA SER A 187 -8.06 2.47 -6.64
C SER A 187 -9.44 3.14 -6.61
N HIS A 188 -9.49 4.43 -6.94
CA HIS A 188 -10.73 5.20 -7.06
C HIS A 188 -11.06 5.53 -8.52
N TYR A 189 -10.18 5.18 -9.45
CA TYR A 189 -10.42 5.43 -10.87
C TYR A 189 -11.46 4.46 -11.43
N ILE A 190 -11.37 3.18 -11.05
CA ILE A 190 -12.34 2.20 -11.48
C ILE A 190 -12.73 1.26 -10.34
N GLY A 191 -13.99 0.84 -10.30
CA GLY A 191 -14.49 -0.16 -9.37
C GLY A 191 -15.49 -1.08 -10.04
N GLU A 192 -15.50 -2.35 -9.65
CA GLU A 192 -16.55 -3.29 -10.00
C GLU A 192 -17.63 -3.22 -8.93
N GLU A 193 -18.88 -2.96 -9.33
CA GLU A 193 -20.05 -3.03 -8.47
C GLU A 193 -21.00 -4.10 -9.03
N GLY A 194 -21.83 -4.68 -8.17
CA GLY A 194 -22.77 -5.73 -8.60
C GLY A 194 -23.84 -6.05 -7.57
N PHE A 195 -24.75 -6.92 -7.97
CA PHE A 195 -25.89 -7.38 -7.16
C PHE A 195 -26.29 -8.79 -7.58
N HIS A 196 -27.02 -9.48 -6.71
CA HIS A 196 -27.48 -10.84 -6.98
C HIS A 196 -28.86 -10.83 -7.64
N LYS A 197 -29.17 -11.85 -8.43
CA LYS A 197 -30.49 -12.06 -9.05
C LYS A 197 -31.63 -11.95 -8.04
N CYS A 198 -31.43 -12.51 -6.84
CA CYS A 198 -32.42 -12.44 -5.76
C CYS A 198 -32.69 -11.01 -5.29
N ASP A 199 -31.75 -10.07 -5.43
CA ASP A 199 -32.00 -8.66 -5.14
C ASP A 199 -33.05 -8.11 -6.13
N ILE A 200 -32.99 -8.47 -7.42
CA ILE A 200 -34.01 -8.07 -8.40
C ILE A 200 -35.36 -8.66 -8.04
N GLU A 201 -35.41 -9.97 -7.76
CA GLU A 201 -36.65 -10.67 -7.42
C GLU A 201 -37.31 -10.06 -6.17
N ASN A 202 -36.49 -9.74 -5.14
CA ASN A 202 -36.96 -9.05 -3.94
C ASN A 202 -37.48 -7.64 -4.25
N PHE A 203 -36.83 -6.93 -5.17
CA PHE A 203 -37.29 -5.60 -5.58
C PHE A 203 -38.60 -5.66 -6.36
N ILE A 204 -38.76 -6.62 -7.28
CA ILE A 204 -40.03 -6.90 -7.95
C ILE A 204 -41.13 -7.15 -6.92
N GLY A 205 -40.89 -8.01 -5.92
CA GLY A 205 -41.85 -8.28 -4.86
C GLY A 205 -42.26 -7.02 -4.06
N LEU A 206 -41.31 -6.12 -3.77
CA LEU A 206 -41.61 -4.83 -3.15
C LEU A 206 -42.48 -3.94 -4.06
N LEU A 207 -42.14 -3.86 -5.35
CA LEU A 207 -42.88 -3.07 -6.32
C LEU A 207 -44.32 -3.58 -6.49
N GLU A 208 -44.54 -4.89 -6.46
CA GLU A 208 -45.88 -5.49 -6.52
C GLU A 208 -46.75 -5.07 -5.32
N LEU A 209 -46.17 -5.03 -4.12
CA LEU A 209 -46.87 -4.56 -2.92
C LEU A 209 -47.24 -3.08 -3.05
N ILE A 210 -46.35 -2.25 -3.60
CA ILE A 210 -46.59 -0.82 -3.82
C ILE A 210 -47.68 -0.63 -4.89
N ALA A 211 -47.61 -1.36 -6.01
CA ALA A 211 -48.56 -1.28 -7.11
C ALA A 211 -50.00 -1.65 -6.67
N LYS A 212 -50.13 -2.63 -5.76
CA LYS A 212 -51.42 -3.07 -5.20
C LYS A 212 -51.93 -2.18 -4.04
N SER A 213 -51.12 -1.28 -3.51
CA SER A 213 -51.48 -0.47 -2.34
C SER A 213 -52.32 0.75 -2.73
N GLU A 214 -53.55 0.82 -2.25
CA GLU A 214 -54.41 2.00 -2.42
C GLU A 214 -53.91 3.24 -1.67
N LEU A 215 -53.00 3.06 -0.71
CA LEU A 215 -52.38 4.14 0.06
C LEU A 215 -51.28 4.89 -0.71
N MET A 216 -50.86 4.38 -1.86
CA MET A 216 -49.78 4.95 -2.68
C MET A 216 -50.31 5.89 -3.75
N MET A 217 -49.53 6.94 -4.09
CA MET A 217 -49.89 7.84 -5.17
C MET A 217 -50.10 7.07 -6.49
N LYS A 218 -51.08 7.51 -7.29
CA LYS A 218 -51.39 6.86 -8.59
C LYS A 218 -50.16 6.79 -9.49
N GLU A 219 -49.34 7.84 -9.47
CA GLU A 219 -48.10 7.95 -10.22
C GLU A 219 -47.04 6.94 -9.73
N THR A 220 -46.85 6.80 -8.42
CA THR A 220 -45.97 5.78 -7.81
C THR A 220 -46.39 4.36 -8.19
N ARG A 221 -47.70 4.08 -8.21
CA ARG A 221 -48.22 2.78 -8.67
C ARG A 221 -47.93 2.52 -10.15
N ALA A 222 -48.08 3.53 -11.00
CA ALA A 222 -47.78 3.42 -12.43
C ALA A 222 -46.28 3.14 -12.66
N ILE A 223 -45.39 3.91 -12.01
CA ILE A 223 -43.94 3.72 -12.06
C ILE A 223 -43.57 2.31 -11.58
N SER A 224 -44.19 1.82 -10.50
CA SER A 224 -43.94 0.46 -10.00
C SER A 224 -44.28 -0.63 -11.02
N ASN A 225 -45.42 -0.51 -11.72
CA ASN A 225 -45.80 -1.47 -12.76
C ASN A 225 -44.84 -1.45 -13.96
N GLU A 226 -44.35 -0.27 -14.34
CA GLU A 226 -43.34 -0.11 -15.39
C GLU A 226 -42.01 -0.77 -15.00
N LEU A 227 -41.54 -0.53 -13.77
CA LEU A 227 -40.33 -1.14 -13.23
C LEU A 227 -40.43 -2.66 -13.10
N ILE A 228 -41.59 -3.22 -12.70
CA ILE A 228 -41.80 -4.68 -12.64
C ILE A 228 -41.58 -5.29 -14.02
N LYS A 229 -42.18 -4.71 -15.06
CA LYS A 229 -42.03 -5.18 -16.44
C LYS A 229 -40.57 -5.08 -16.88
N TYR A 230 -39.92 -3.95 -16.62
CA TYR A 230 -38.53 -3.72 -16.95
C TYR A 230 -37.59 -4.76 -16.30
N LEU A 231 -37.72 -4.95 -14.98
CA LEU A 231 -36.86 -5.87 -14.22
C LEU A 231 -37.11 -7.34 -14.57
N THR A 232 -38.35 -7.70 -14.91
CA THR A 232 -38.70 -9.05 -15.36
C THR A 232 -38.05 -9.35 -16.71
N ASN A 233 -38.05 -8.38 -17.63
CA ASN A 233 -37.35 -8.52 -18.91
C ASN A 233 -35.84 -8.69 -18.68
N LEU A 234 -35.24 -7.89 -17.78
CA LEU A 234 -33.82 -8.01 -17.43
C LEU A 234 -33.46 -9.40 -16.89
N LEU A 235 -34.33 -10.01 -16.08
CA LEU A 235 -34.13 -11.38 -15.56
C LEU A 235 -34.22 -12.45 -16.65
N GLN A 236 -35.09 -12.23 -17.65
CA GLN A 236 -35.32 -13.15 -18.76
C GLN A 236 -34.28 -13.02 -19.88
N ASP A 237 -33.45 -11.98 -19.84
CA ASP A 237 -32.39 -11.76 -20.82
C ASP A 237 -31.39 -12.92 -20.83
N SER A 238 -31.18 -13.49 -22.02
CA SER A 238 -30.25 -14.59 -22.25
C SER A 238 -28.83 -14.11 -22.57
N GLU A 239 -28.64 -12.82 -22.82
CA GLU A 239 -27.33 -12.26 -23.12
C GLU A 239 -26.45 -12.21 -21.85
N SER A 240 -25.15 -12.49 -22.04
CA SER A 240 -24.15 -12.37 -20.97
C SER A 240 -23.69 -10.93 -20.75
N GLU A 241 -23.93 -10.05 -21.73
CA GLU A 241 -23.59 -8.63 -21.71
C GLU A 241 -24.84 -7.84 -22.06
N ILE A 242 -25.27 -6.93 -21.18
CA ILE A 242 -26.55 -6.23 -21.28
C ILE A 242 -26.28 -4.73 -21.30
N SER A 243 -26.74 -4.05 -22.35
CA SER A 243 -26.79 -2.57 -22.42
C SER A 243 -28.09 -2.06 -21.80
N ILE A 244 -28.01 -0.96 -21.05
CA ILE A 244 -29.20 -0.27 -20.53
C ILE A 244 -29.48 0.96 -21.38
N ASP A 245 -30.36 0.79 -22.38
CA ASP A 245 -30.70 1.86 -23.33
C ASP A 245 -31.79 2.82 -22.80
N SER A 246 -32.56 2.37 -21.80
CA SER A 246 -33.59 3.17 -21.14
C SER A 246 -33.74 2.74 -19.69
N PHE A 247 -34.09 3.68 -18.81
CA PHE A 247 -34.41 3.37 -17.41
C PHE A 247 -35.59 4.24 -16.94
N PRO A 248 -36.64 3.66 -16.32
CA PRO A 248 -37.79 4.42 -15.86
C PRO A 248 -37.42 5.51 -14.85
N THR A 249 -38.03 6.69 -14.96
CA THR A 249 -37.84 7.77 -13.99
C THR A 249 -38.51 7.39 -12.67
N ILE A 250 -37.75 7.45 -11.58
CA ILE A 250 -38.22 7.07 -10.24
C ILE A 250 -38.51 8.34 -9.45
N ASN A 251 -39.69 8.39 -8.82
CA ASN A 251 -40.08 9.52 -7.97
C ASN A 251 -39.53 9.39 -6.54
N ASP A 252 -39.63 10.48 -5.77
CA ASP A 252 -39.09 10.55 -4.41
C ASP A 252 -39.79 9.58 -3.45
N GLU A 253 -41.10 9.35 -3.60
CA GLU A 253 -41.86 8.42 -2.76
C GLU A 253 -41.34 6.98 -2.91
N LEU A 254 -41.18 6.51 -4.15
CA LEU A 254 -40.65 5.17 -4.42
C LEU A 254 -39.21 5.02 -3.94
N THR A 255 -38.38 6.02 -4.21
CA THR A 255 -36.99 6.08 -3.73
C THR A 255 -36.93 5.90 -2.22
N GLN A 256 -37.75 6.65 -1.46
CA GLN A 256 -37.80 6.55 -0.01
C GLN A 256 -38.26 5.18 0.51
N ILE A 257 -39.25 4.56 -0.14
CA ILE A 257 -39.74 3.23 0.23
C ILE A 257 -38.64 2.19 0.00
N TYR A 258 -37.99 2.25 -1.16
CA TYR A 258 -36.91 1.34 -1.54
C TYR A 258 -35.72 1.38 -0.56
N TYR A 259 -35.18 2.56 -0.25
CA TYR A 259 -34.07 2.67 0.70
C TYR A 259 -34.43 2.20 2.12
N LYS A 260 -35.70 2.39 2.55
CA LYS A 260 -36.19 1.81 3.82
C LYS A 260 -36.21 0.28 3.76
N ALA A 261 -36.58 -0.30 2.61
CA ALA A 261 -36.66 -1.74 2.41
C ALA A 261 -35.26 -2.39 2.39
N ILE A 262 -34.31 -1.87 1.60
CA ILE A 262 -32.92 -2.37 1.56
C ILE A 262 -32.37 -2.55 2.97
N ARG A 263 -32.51 -1.55 3.83
CA ARG A 263 -31.97 -1.57 5.19
C ARG A 263 -32.66 -2.62 6.09
N LYS A 264 -33.99 -2.71 6.02
CA LYS A 264 -34.75 -3.66 6.87
C LYS A 264 -34.51 -5.10 6.43
N LEU A 265 -34.37 -5.31 5.12
CA LEU A 265 -34.28 -6.63 4.51
C LEU A 265 -32.83 -7.06 4.22
N ARG A 266 -31.85 -6.18 4.45
CA ARG A 266 -30.41 -6.40 4.25
C ARG A 266 -30.06 -6.87 2.83
N TRP A 267 -30.61 -6.22 1.82
CA TRP A 267 -30.27 -6.50 0.42
C TRP A 267 -28.79 -6.17 0.14
N GLN A 268 -28.16 -6.95 -0.73
CA GLN A 268 -26.70 -6.86 -0.94
C GLN A 268 -26.32 -5.73 -1.90
N GLY A 269 -27.24 -5.27 -2.76
CA GLY A 269 -27.00 -4.21 -3.73
C GLY A 269 -28.11 -3.17 -3.83
N ASN A 270 -27.74 -1.97 -4.30
CA ASN A 270 -28.66 -0.90 -4.67
C ASN A 270 -28.92 -0.92 -6.17
N ILE A 271 -29.88 -1.76 -6.57
CA ILE A 271 -30.27 -2.01 -7.97
C ILE A 271 -30.71 -0.72 -8.66
N ILE A 272 -31.44 0.17 -7.96
CA ILE A 272 -31.87 1.44 -8.54
C ILE A 272 -30.65 2.28 -8.93
N SER A 273 -29.75 2.54 -7.97
CA SER A 273 -28.58 3.38 -8.23
C SER A 273 -27.69 2.79 -9.31
N MET A 274 -27.56 1.46 -9.35
CA MET A 274 -26.82 0.80 -10.41
C MET A 274 -27.49 1.00 -11.76
N LEU A 275 -28.75 0.62 -11.94
CA LEU A 275 -29.39 0.67 -13.26
C LEU A 275 -29.44 2.11 -13.78
N GLN A 276 -29.63 3.09 -12.87
CA GLN A 276 -29.48 4.50 -13.18
C GLN A 276 -28.06 4.86 -13.63
N TYR A 277 -27.04 4.35 -12.95
CA TYR A 277 -25.64 4.57 -13.34
C TYR A 277 -25.37 3.96 -14.72
N ALA A 278 -25.77 2.70 -14.94
CA ALA A 278 -25.57 1.97 -16.18
C ALA A 278 -26.25 2.69 -17.35
N TYR A 279 -27.49 3.13 -17.18
CA TYR A 279 -28.19 3.96 -18.15
C TYR A 279 -27.47 5.30 -18.41
N LYS A 280 -27.19 6.09 -17.37
CA LYS A 280 -26.57 7.42 -17.51
C LYS A 280 -25.18 7.40 -18.14
N ASN A 281 -24.43 6.34 -17.87
CA ASN A 281 -23.04 6.22 -18.30
C ASN A 281 -22.85 5.24 -19.44
N GLN A 282 -23.94 4.64 -19.96
CA GLN A 282 -23.90 3.61 -20.98
C GLN A 282 -22.94 2.47 -20.58
N ALA A 283 -22.96 2.09 -19.30
CA ALA A 283 -22.11 1.04 -18.77
C ALA A 283 -22.74 -0.33 -19.10
N MET A 284 -21.92 -1.23 -19.65
CA MET A 284 -22.30 -2.61 -19.90
C MET A 284 -22.45 -3.36 -18.56
N ILE A 285 -23.56 -4.09 -18.41
CA ILE A 285 -23.77 -5.03 -17.31
C ILE A 285 -23.37 -6.42 -17.77
N VAL A 286 -22.50 -7.09 -17.03
CA VAL A 286 -22.08 -8.47 -17.29
C VAL A 286 -22.83 -9.40 -16.36
N LYS A 287 -23.51 -10.40 -16.93
CA LYS A 287 -24.23 -11.45 -16.21
C LYS A 287 -23.35 -12.69 -16.09
N ARG A 288 -23.10 -13.13 -14.86
CA ARG A 288 -22.36 -14.35 -14.52
C ARG A 288 -23.20 -15.18 -13.55
N ASP A 289 -23.82 -16.25 -14.05
CA ASP A 289 -24.79 -17.06 -13.30
C ASP A 289 -25.91 -16.20 -12.69
N ASP A 290 -26.02 -16.18 -11.36
CA ASP A 290 -26.99 -15.37 -10.61
C ASP A 290 -26.43 -14.00 -10.18
N TYR A 291 -25.27 -13.58 -10.68
CA TYR A 291 -24.67 -12.28 -10.40
C TYR A 291 -24.65 -11.38 -11.62
N TYR A 292 -24.86 -10.09 -11.38
CA TYR A 292 -24.77 -9.03 -12.38
C TYR A 292 -23.75 -8.01 -11.88
N THR A 293 -22.74 -7.71 -12.70
CA THR A 293 -21.70 -6.73 -12.37
C THR A 293 -21.58 -5.66 -13.45
N TYR A 294 -21.07 -4.50 -13.08
CA TYR A 294 -20.77 -3.42 -14.02
C TYR A 294 -19.55 -2.65 -13.56
N MET A 295 -18.89 -1.98 -14.50
CA MET A 295 -17.72 -1.17 -14.25
C MET A 295 -18.11 0.28 -13.97
N LYS A 296 -17.75 0.77 -12.80
CA LYS A 296 -17.87 2.17 -12.42
C LYS A 296 -16.54 2.88 -12.65
N VAL A 297 -16.51 3.75 -13.66
CA VAL A 297 -15.30 4.47 -14.09
C VAL A 297 -15.42 5.93 -13.70
N ALA A 298 -14.39 6.46 -13.05
CA ALA A 298 -14.25 7.86 -12.79
C ALA A 298 -14.13 8.64 -14.10
N LYS A 299 -14.93 9.70 -14.23
CA LYS A 299 -14.84 10.63 -15.36
C LYS A 299 -13.94 11.79 -14.99
N LEU A 300 -12.74 11.80 -15.55
CA LEU A 300 -11.85 12.96 -15.49
C LEU A 300 -12.29 13.99 -16.54
N PRO A 301 -12.05 15.30 -16.31
CA PRO A 301 -12.33 16.30 -17.33
C PRO A 301 -11.46 16.09 -18.58
N ASP A 302 -12.06 16.34 -19.73
CA ASP A 302 -11.39 16.36 -21.03
C ASP A 302 -11.03 17.79 -21.47
N ASP A 303 -11.66 18.79 -20.86
CA ASP A 303 -11.57 20.21 -21.19
C ASP A 303 -10.77 21.05 -20.16
N VAL A 304 -10.31 20.42 -19.08
CA VAL A 304 -9.50 21.06 -18.03
C VAL A 304 -8.15 20.35 -17.92
N PRO A 305 -7.01 21.08 -17.92
CA PRO A 305 -5.69 20.50 -17.67
C PRO A 305 -5.62 19.76 -16.33
N ILE A 306 -4.93 18.62 -16.31
CA ILE A 306 -4.78 17.77 -15.12
C ILE A 306 -3.31 17.60 -14.77
N ILE A 307 -2.95 17.83 -13.52
CA ILE A 307 -1.62 17.49 -12.98
C ILE A 307 -1.77 16.34 -11.98
N ILE A 308 -1.10 15.23 -12.23
CA ILE A 308 -1.01 14.07 -11.33
C ILE A 308 0.34 14.11 -10.61
N LEU A 309 0.32 14.09 -9.28
CA LEU A 309 1.51 14.03 -8.43
C LEU A 309 1.71 12.60 -7.94
N ASP A 310 2.53 11.83 -8.66
CA ASP A 310 2.82 10.44 -8.29
C ASP A 310 4.31 10.15 -8.49
N ALA A 311 5.05 10.16 -7.37
CA ALA A 311 6.50 9.94 -7.36
C ALA A 311 6.93 8.59 -7.97
N SER A 312 6.02 7.62 -7.93
CA SER A 312 6.20 6.26 -8.41
C SER A 312 5.47 5.99 -9.73
N GLY A 313 4.81 7.01 -10.28
CA GLY A 313 3.96 6.89 -11.44
C GLY A 313 4.72 6.52 -12.71
N ASN A 314 4.03 5.83 -13.61
CA ASN A 314 4.51 5.51 -14.95
C ASN A 314 3.56 6.12 -15.98
N ALA A 315 4.08 6.86 -16.96
CA ALA A 315 3.29 7.43 -18.04
C ALA A 315 2.46 6.36 -18.75
N ASP A 316 3.08 5.24 -19.14
CA ASP A 316 2.44 4.15 -19.87
C ASP A 316 1.30 3.50 -19.06
N PHE A 317 1.46 3.38 -17.74
CA PHE A 317 0.39 2.93 -16.85
C PHE A 317 -0.80 3.90 -16.90
N TYR A 318 -0.57 5.20 -16.74
CA TYR A 318 -1.63 6.19 -16.76
C TYR A 318 -2.25 6.36 -18.15
N GLU A 319 -1.48 6.25 -19.24
CA GLU A 319 -2.02 6.30 -20.61
C GLU A 319 -2.98 5.14 -20.88
N LYS A 320 -2.62 3.92 -20.46
CA LYS A 320 -3.49 2.74 -20.57
C LYS A 320 -4.72 2.84 -19.68
N MET A 321 -4.54 3.29 -18.43
CA MET A 321 -5.64 3.44 -17.48
C MET A 321 -6.64 4.51 -17.95
N LEU A 322 -6.13 5.67 -18.38
CA LEU A 322 -6.95 6.82 -18.74
C LEU A 322 -7.43 6.82 -20.20
N ASN A 323 -6.89 5.93 -21.03
CA ASN A 323 -7.10 5.90 -22.47
C ASN A 323 -6.91 7.27 -23.14
N ARG A 324 -5.88 8.02 -22.69
CA ARG A 324 -5.52 9.33 -23.22
C ARG A 324 -4.03 9.61 -22.98
N LYS A 325 -3.46 10.50 -23.79
CA LYS A 325 -2.05 10.86 -23.72
C LYS A 325 -1.66 11.49 -22.38
N VAL A 326 -0.51 11.09 -21.84
CA VAL A 326 0.04 11.61 -20.58
C VAL A 326 1.45 12.14 -20.81
N ILE A 327 1.66 13.41 -20.48
CA ILE A 327 2.98 14.06 -20.56
C ILE A 327 3.66 13.91 -19.20
N ALA A 328 4.61 13.00 -19.10
CA ALA A 328 5.36 12.79 -17.87
C ALA A 328 6.59 13.70 -17.78
N TYR A 329 6.76 14.33 -16.61
CA TYR A 329 7.95 15.07 -16.22
C TYR A 329 8.54 14.46 -14.95
N GLY A 330 9.82 14.10 -15.03
CA GLY A 330 10.57 13.47 -13.96
C GLY A 330 12.05 13.75 -14.08
N LEU A 331 12.82 13.05 -13.27
CA LEU A 331 14.28 13.10 -13.30
C LEU A 331 14.81 11.92 -14.10
N ASP A 332 15.74 12.19 -15.01
CA ASP A 332 16.54 11.16 -15.69
C ASP A 332 17.72 10.67 -14.82
N GLN A 333 17.96 11.38 -13.71
CA GLN A 333 19.09 11.19 -12.79
C GLN A 333 18.57 10.90 -11.38
N ASN A 334 19.27 10.05 -10.63
CA ASN A 334 18.90 9.78 -9.24
C ASN A 334 19.23 10.98 -8.35
N VAL A 335 18.41 11.24 -7.35
CA VAL A 335 18.77 12.22 -6.31
C VAL A 335 19.82 11.61 -5.41
N THR A 336 20.73 12.43 -4.88
CA THR A 336 21.70 12.01 -3.86
C THR A 336 20.97 11.39 -2.68
N GLN A 337 21.37 10.17 -2.32
CA GLN A 337 20.81 9.41 -1.21
C GLN A 337 21.79 9.45 -0.03
N PHE A 338 21.34 9.95 1.12
CA PHE A 338 22.15 10.05 2.33
C PHE A 338 22.03 8.83 3.26
N ALA A 339 20.96 8.04 3.10
CA ALA A 339 20.80 6.79 3.84
C ALA A 339 21.63 5.66 3.22
N HIS A 340 22.28 4.85 4.08
CA HIS A 340 22.96 3.63 3.67
C HIS A 340 21.96 2.51 3.44
N VAL A 341 21.87 1.99 2.21
CA VAL A 341 20.89 0.95 1.83
C VAL A 341 21.55 -0.42 1.70
N THR A 342 21.09 -1.36 2.52
CA THR A 342 21.44 -2.78 2.44
C THR A 342 20.24 -3.59 1.94
N GLN A 343 20.39 -4.31 0.84
CA GLN A 343 19.36 -5.20 0.28
C GLN A 343 19.70 -6.68 0.44
N PHE A 344 18.71 -7.48 0.84
CA PHE A 344 18.88 -8.91 1.06
C PHE A 344 18.50 -9.74 -0.18
N LEU A 345 19.38 -10.67 -0.55
CA LEU A 345 19.24 -11.52 -1.74
C LEU A 345 18.34 -12.75 -1.53
N ASP A 346 17.96 -13.08 -0.28
CA ASP A 346 17.38 -14.36 0.15
C ASP A 346 15.96 -14.69 -0.36
N GLY A 347 15.33 -13.76 -1.09
CA GLY A 347 14.07 -13.99 -1.80
C GLY A 347 13.05 -12.85 -1.65
N ILE A 348 11.94 -12.98 -2.36
CA ILE A 348 10.92 -11.93 -2.52
C ILE A 348 10.12 -11.73 -1.23
N HIS A 349 9.94 -12.81 -0.47
CA HIS A 349 9.24 -12.86 0.81
C HIS A 349 7.81 -12.28 0.77
N THR A 350 6.93 -12.86 -0.05
CA THR A 350 5.49 -12.56 -0.11
C THR A 350 4.74 -13.08 1.14
N ARG A 351 3.48 -12.66 1.34
CA ARG A 351 2.59 -13.16 2.42
C ARG A 351 2.62 -14.68 2.55
N SER A 352 2.40 -15.36 1.43
CA SER A 352 2.29 -16.82 1.36
C SER A 352 3.59 -17.55 1.65
N SER A 353 4.75 -16.88 1.51
CA SER A 353 6.05 -17.44 1.91
C SER A 353 6.31 -17.35 3.43
N LEU A 354 5.63 -16.42 4.11
CA LEU A 354 5.81 -16.15 5.54
C LEU A 354 4.71 -16.78 6.40
N LEU A 355 3.47 -16.79 5.89
CA LEU A 355 2.29 -17.24 6.60
C LEU A 355 1.55 -18.31 5.79
N MET A 356 0.81 -19.16 6.50
CA MET A 356 -0.10 -20.16 5.94
C MET A 356 -1.48 -19.94 6.54
N GLU A 357 -2.51 -19.95 5.70
CA GLU A 357 -3.90 -19.89 6.15
C GLU A 357 -4.45 -21.30 6.33
N LYS A 358 -5.13 -21.52 7.44
CA LYS A 358 -5.85 -22.76 7.73
C LYS A 358 -7.30 -22.68 7.23
N PRO A 359 -8.02 -23.81 7.12
CA PRO A 359 -9.43 -23.84 6.75
C PRO A 359 -10.34 -23.00 7.67
N ASP A 360 -9.95 -22.82 8.93
CA ASP A 360 -10.67 -22.00 9.91
C ASP A 360 -10.35 -20.49 9.81
N GLY A 361 -9.60 -20.08 8.77
CA GLY A 361 -9.15 -18.69 8.55
C GLY A 361 -7.97 -18.26 9.42
N THR A 362 -7.44 -19.13 10.30
CA THR A 362 -6.33 -18.77 11.17
C THR A 362 -4.99 -18.78 10.42
N LEU A 363 -4.13 -17.78 10.71
CA LEU A 363 -2.82 -17.65 10.10
C LEU A 363 -1.69 -18.25 10.97
N LEU A 364 -1.01 -19.26 10.43
CA LEU A 364 0.19 -19.89 11.00
C LEU A 364 1.49 -19.30 10.43
N ARG A 365 2.53 -19.27 11.26
CA ARG A 365 3.88 -18.79 10.89
C ARG A 365 4.70 -19.91 10.24
N LYS A 366 5.27 -19.67 9.06
CA LYS A 366 6.21 -20.59 8.40
C LYS A 366 7.64 -20.43 8.93
N LYS A 367 8.53 -21.38 8.63
CA LYS A 367 9.97 -21.32 8.99
C LYS A 367 10.63 -20.01 8.53
N THR A 368 10.28 -19.52 7.34
CA THR A 368 10.78 -18.26 6.79
C THR A 368 10.43 -17.06 7.68
N TYR A 369 9.22 -17.00 8.25
CA TYR A 369 8.83 -15.94 9.18
C TYR A 369 9.80 -15.87 10.37
N TYR A 370 10.07 -17.00 11.04
CA TYR A 370 10.99 -17.02 12.17
C TYR A 370 12.42 -16.64 11.78
N ARG A 371 12.86 -17.03 10.58
CA ARG A 371 14.16 -16.61 10.04
C ARG A 371 14.25 -15.09 9.89
N LEU A 372 13.19 -14.45 9.38
CA LEU A 372 13.17 -12.99 9.23
C LEU A 372 13.02 -12.26 10.56
N VAL A 373 12.29 -12.81 11.53
CA VAL A 373 12.25 -12.26 12.90
C VAL A 373 13.65 -12.23 13.53
N LYS A 374 14.43 -13.31 13.38
CA LYS A 374 15.84 -13.34 13.84
C LYS A 374 16.70 -12.27 13.18
N LEU A 375 16.52 -12.07 11.87
CA LEU A 375 17.22 -11.01 11.16
C LEU A 375 16.85 -9.63 11.71
N ILE A 376 15.56 -9.36 11.94
CA ILE A 376 15.10 -8.09 12.54
C ILE A 376 15.71 -7.91 13.92
N GLN A 377 15.76 -8.96 14.75
CA GLN A 377 16.41 -8.88 16.07
C GLN A 377 17.90 -8.54 15.97
N ALA A 378 18.62 -9.10 15.00
CA ALA A 378 20.02 -8.75 14.76
C ALA A 378 20.19 -7.30 14.28
N ILE A 379 19.31 -6.82 13.38
CA ILE A 379 19.28 -5.41 12.96
C ILE A 379 19.03 -4.49 14.16
N LYS A 380 18.03 -4.80 14.99
CA LYS A 380 17.73 -4.05 16.21
C LYS A 380 18.90 -4.05 17.20
N HIS A 381 19.64 -5.16 17.28
CA HIS A 381 20.80 -5.25 18.15
C HIS A 381 21.97 -4.38 17.66
N LYS A 382 22.19 -4.35 16.33
CA LYS A 382 23.18 -3.46 15.70
C LYS A 382 22.87 -1.99 15.98
N HIS A 383 21.59 -1.62 15.95
CA HIS A 383 21.08 -0.24 16.09
C HIS A 383 20.46 0.00 17.46
N LEU A 384 21.15 -0.45 18.52
CA LEU A 384 20.62 -0.37 19.88
C LEU A 384 20.48 1.09 20.34
N GLY A 385 19.24 1.52 20.59
CA GLY A 385 18.93 2.87 21.09
C GLY A 385 18.38 3.81 20.01
N GLU A 386 18.56 3.46 18.75
CA GLU A 386 18.02 4.19 17.60
C GLU A 386 16.52 3.97 17.42
N LYS A 387 15.86 4.90 16.72
CA LYS A 387 14.45 4.79 16.36
C LYS A 387 14.31 3.99 15.07
N ILE A 388 13.56 2.90 15.15
CA ILE A 388 13.39 1.94 14.07
C ILE A 388 11.94 1.94 13.60
N VAL A 389 11.72 1.98 12.30
CA VAL A 389 10.43 1.73 11.68
C VAL A 389 10.50 0.49 10.80
N ILE A 390 9.51 -0.39 10.92
CA ILE A 390 9.38 -1.62 10.15
C ILE A 390 8.11 -1.55 9.30
N GLY A 391 8.26 -1.55 7.98
CA GLY A 391 7.16 -1.68 7.03
C GLY A 391 6.96 -3.15 6.66
N ALA A 392 5.75 -3.67 6.74
CA ALA A 392 5.43 -5.06 6.40
C ALA A 392 4.05 -5.19 5.77
N LYS A 393 3.66 -6.39 5.30
CA LYS A 393 2.24 -6.63 4.95
C LYS A 393 1.38 -6.65 6.22
N MET A 394 0.14 -6.15 6.17
CA MET A 394 -0.79 -6.07 7.32
C MET A 394 -0.87 -7.36 8.15
N SER A 395 -1.02 -8.52 7.50
CA SER A 395 -1.07 -9.81 8.20
C SER A 395 0.22 -10.16 8.95
N VAL A 396 1.37 -9.65 8.48
CA VAL A 396 2.69 -9.85 9.11
C VAL A 396 2.88 -8.83 10.23
N GLU A 397 2.50 -7.56 10.02
CA GLU A 397 2.47 -6.52 11.04
C GLU A 397 1.71 -7.00 12.29
N ILE A 398 0.48 -7.51 12.13
CA ILE A 398 -0.34 -8.04 13.24
C ILE A 398 0.44 -9.11 14.03
N LYS A 399 1.18 -9.99 13.34
CA LYS A 399 1.97 -11.05 14.00
C LYS A 399 3.23 -10.53 14.68
N LEU A 400 3.81 -9.42 14.19
CA LEU A 400 4.98 -8.76 14.77
C LEU A 400 4.62 -7.89 15.98
N LYS A 401 3.51 -7.15 15.94
CA LYS A 401 2.99 -6.37 17.08
C LYS A 401 2.72 -7.25 18.30
N GLY A 402 2.23 -8.48 18.07
CA GLY A 402 2.10 -9.50 19.11
C GLY A 402 3.40 -10.20 19.54
N SER A 403 4.59 -9.63 19.29
CA SER A 403 5.89 -10.26 19.56
C SER A 403 6.88 -9.31 20.24
N LYS A 404 8.04 -9.82 20.69
CA LYS A 404 9.11 -9.02 21.33
C LYS A 404 9.82 -8.04 20.38
N ILE A 405 9.37 -7.92 19.13
CA ILE A 405 9.90 -6.97 18.16
C ILE A 405 9.38 -5.56 18.44
N GLU A 406 8.12 -5.41 18.85
CA GLU A 406 7.57 -4.10 19.17
C GLU A 406 8.08 -3.63 20.54
N ASP A 407 8.62 -2.42 20.58
CA ASP A 407 9.03 -1.74 21.81
C ASP A 407 8.93 -0.21 21.63
N LYS A 408 9.31 0.55 22.66
CA LYS A 408 9.21 2.01 22.65
C LYS A 408 9.96 2.71 21.50
N ASN A 409 11.02 2.07 20.98
CA ASN A 409 11.86 2.63 19.92
C ASN A 409 11.57 2.00 18.55
N THR A 410 10.69 0.99 18.48
CA THR A 410 10.37 0.26 17.26
C THR A 410 8.90 0.45 16.90
N LYS A 411 8.63 1.10 15.77
CA LYS A 411 7.29 1.21 15.20
C LYS A 411 7.12 0.19 14.07
N ILE A 412 5.94 -0.41 13.99
CA ILE A 412 5.58 -1.35 12.93
C ILE A 412 4.36 -0.81 12.22
N ILE A 413 4.46 -0.67 10.91
CA ILE A 413 3.39 -0.21 10.02
C ILE A 413 3.18 -1.19 8.89
N HIS A 414 2.04 -1.10 8.22
CA HIS A 414 1.78 -1.89 7.04
C HIS A 414 1.75 -1.08 5.75
N TYR A 415 2.16 -1.74 4.68
CA TYR A 415 1.97 -1.28 3.31
C TYR A 415 0.50 -0.90 3.06
N TYR A 416 0.28 0.07 2.19
CA TYR A 416 -1.01 0.67 1.81
C TYR A 416 -1.67 1.55 2.89
N ASP A 417 -1.12 1.61 4.11
CA ASP A 417 -1.55 2.51 5.19
C ASP A 417 -0.42 3.48 5.60
N ILE A 418 0.41 3.86 4.63
CA ILE A 418 1.56 4.76 4.85
C ILE A 418 1.40 6.14 4.23
N ARG A 419 0.34 6.38 3.44
CA ARG A 419 0.13 7.62 2.69
C ARG A 419 -0.18 8.80 3.61
N GLY A 420 0.42 9.96 3.35
CA GLY A 420 0.23 11.17 4.16
C GLY A 420 0.87 11.13 5.55
N ILE A 421 1.60 10.07 5.93
CA ILE A 421 2.22 9.98 7.26
C ILE A 421 3.66 10.54 7.20
N ASN A 422 3.91 11.60 7.99
CA ASN A 422 5.22 12.21 8.19
C ASN A 422 5.93 11.75 9.48
N ASP A 423 5.28 10.90 10.27
CA ASP A 423 5.69 10.49 11.63
C ASP A 423 7.04 9.77 11.71
N TYR A 424 7.56 9.29 10.58
CA TYR A 424 8.76 8.46 10.52
C TYR A 424 9.99 9.19 9.96
N LYS A 425 9.88 10.49 9.67
CA LYS A 425 11.01 11.28 9.15
C LYS A 425 12.21 11.30 10.11
N ASP A 426 11.93 11.22 11.42
CA ASP A 426 12.92 11.26 12.50
C ASP A 426 13.39 9.86 12.93
N CYS A 427 13.05 8.81 12.18
CA CYS A 427 13.61 7.48 12.37
C CYS A 427 14.99 7.38 11.73
N ASP A 428 15.89 6.67 12.43
CA ASP A 428 17.27 6.43 12.02
C ASP A 428 17.35 5.19 11.12
N VAL A 429 16.52 4.18 11.41
CA VAL A 429 16.52 2.90 10.69
C VAL A 429 15.15 2.58 10.11
N LEU A 430 15.14 2.23 8.82
CA LEU A 430 14.00 1.65 8.13
C LEU A 430 14.26 0.17 7.82
N VAL A 431 13.29 -0.68 8.14
CA VAL A 431 13.25 -2.07 7.69
C VAL A 431 12.05 -2.28 6.78
N ILE A 432 12.29 -2.56 5.49
CA ILE A 432 11.27 -2.95 4.53
C ILE A 432 11.19 -4.49 4.53
N LEU A 433 10.16 -5.05 5.15
CA LEU A 433 10.01 -6.48 5.35
C LEU A 433 9.15 -7.13 4.26
N GLY A 434 9.80 -7.91 3.41
CA GLY A 434 9.15 -8.68 2.35
C GLY A 434 8.51 -7.81 1.27
N SER A 435 7.69 -8.43 0.44
CA SER A 435 7.03 -7.77 -0.69
C SER A 435 5.56 -7.44 -0.39
N PRO A 436 5.06 -6.24 -0.76
CA PRO A 436 3.64 -5.88 -0.68
C PRO A 436 2.74 -6.62 -1.68
N MET A 437 3.29 -7.57 -2.43
CA MET A 437 2.59 -8.33 -3.46
C MET A 437 1.22 -8.86 -3.02
N LEU A 438 0.24 -8.61 -3.89
CA LEU A 438 -1.10 -9.17 -3.84
C LEU A 438 -1.10 -10.65 -4.28
N SER A 439 -2.24 -11.35 -4.17
CA SER A 439 -2.34 -12.68 -4.79
C SER A 439 -2.30 -12.55 -6.31
N PHE A 440 -2.04 -13.66 -7.03
CA PHE A 440 -2.17 -13.63 -8.47
C PHE A 440 -3.62 -13.37 -8.91
N ASP A 441 -4.59 -13.90 -8.17
CA ASP A 441 -6.02 -13.66 -8.43
C ASP A 441 -6.35 -12.17 -8.34
N ASP A 442 -5.85 -11.49 -7.29
CA ASP A 442 -6.04 -10.05 -7.14
C ASP A 442 -5.28 -9.29 -8.24
N ILE A 443 -4.04 -9.66 -8.58
CA ILE A 443 -3.31 -8.98 -9.67
C ILE A 443 -4.03 -9.11 -11.01
N ALA A 444 -4.47 -10.32 -11.37
CA ALA A 444 -5.18 -10.57 -12.62
C ALA A 444 -6.50 -9.80 -12.67
N ARG A 445 -7.30 -9.87 -11.61
CA ARG A 445 -8.57 -9.14 -11.51
C ARG A 445 -8.33 -7.65 -11.56
N GLU A 446 -7.53 -7.08 -10.66
CA GLU A 446 -7.37 -5.62 -10.58
C GLU A 446 -6.73 -5.03 -11.83
N ALA A 447 -5.78 -5.74 -12.47
CA ALA A 447 -5.23 -5.33 -13.76
C ALA A 447 -6.29 -5.37 -14.88
N ARG A 448 -7.15 -6.39 -14.88
CA ARG A 448 -8.27 -6.48 -15.83
C ARG A 448 -9.19 -5.29 -15.68
N LEU A 449 -9.57 -4.98 -14.44
CA LEU A 449 -10.45 -3.87 -14.12
C LEU A 449 -9.80 -2.55 -14.54
N ILE A 450 -8.61 -2.22 -14.02
CA ILE A 450 -7.97 -0.90 -14.22
C ILE A 450 -7.66 -0.54 -15.67
N PHE A 451 -7.38 -1.55 -16.50
CA PHE A 451 -7.10 -1.35 -17.92
C PHE A 451 -8.29 -1.71 -18.81
N ASN A 452 -9.46 -1.97 -18.23
CA ASN A 452 -10.69 -2.35 -18.94
C ASN A 452 -10.48 -3.50 -19.95
N GLN A 453 -9.84 -4.57 -19.50
CA GLN A 453 -9.52 -5.75 -20.32
C GLN A 453 -10.58 -6.84 -20.15
N ASN A 454 -10.62 -7.79 -21.08
CA ASN A 454 -11.66 -8.83 -21.15
C ASN A 454 -11.10 -10.27 -21.07
N TRP A 455 -9.87 -10.46 -20.58
CA TRP A 455 -9.31 -11.80 -20.40
C TRP A 455 -10.04 -12.59 -19.29
N ASN A 456 -9.87 -13.91 -19.30
CA ASN A 456 -10.27 -14.77 -18.20
C ASN A 456 -9.22 -14.71 -17.07
N ASP A 457 -9.66 -14.42 -15.84
CA ASP A 457 -8.76 -14.23 -14.69
C ASP A 457 -8.03 -15.54 -14.32
N ASP A 458 -8.68 -16.71 -14.39
CA ASP A 458 -8.07 -18.00 -14.05
C ASP A 458 -6.98 -18.40 -15.06
N GLU A 459 -7.25 -18.21 -16.35
CA GLU A 459 -6.26 -18.46 -17.40
C GLU A 459 -5.04 -17.53 -17.25
N MET A 460 -5.28 -16.25 -16.93
CA MET A 460 -4.23 -15.28 -16.66
C MET A 460 -3.39 -15.67 -15.44
N VAL A 461 -4.02 -16.14 -14.37
CA VAL A 461 -3.33 -16.65 -13.18
C VAL A 461 -2.44 -17.85 -13.50
N GLU A 462 -2.90 -18.79 -14.33
CA GLU A 462 -2.08 -19.92 -14.77
C GLU A 462 -0.90 -19.47 -15.64
N GLN A 463 -1.11 -18.51 -16.54
CA GLN A 463 -0.03 -17.89 -17.31
C GLN A 463 1.03 -17.27 -16.38
N MET A 464 0.60 -16.45 -15.41
CA MET A 464 1.48 -15.81 -14.43
C MET A 464 2.27 -16.83 -13.57
N LYS A 465 1.70 -18.00 -13.28
CA LYS A 465 2.42 -19.07 -12.57
C LYS A 465 3.52 -19.69 -13.43
N ILE A 466 3.35 -19.70 -14.75
CA ILE A 466 4.30 -20.25 -15.72
C ILE A 466 5.43 -19.25 -16.00
N ASP A 467 5.10 -18.00 -16.29
CA ASP A 467 6.04 -17.01 -16.81
C ASP A 467 6.38 -15.85 -15.86
N GLY A 468 5.70 -15.77 -14.71
CA GLY A 468 5.77 -14.59 -13.85
C GLY A 468 7.07 -14.40 -13.10
N LYS A 469 8.09 -15.25 -13.31
CA LYS A 469 9.41 -15.08 -12.70
C LYS A 469 10.52 -15.19 -13.72
N SER A 470 11.51 -14.31 -13.57
CA SER A 470 12.69 -14.31 -14.42
C SER A 470 13.94 -13.93 -13.63
N TRP A 471 15.10 -14.21 -14.23
CA TRP A 471 16.38 -13.66 -13.78
C TRP A 471 16.49 -12.22 -14.26
N VAL A 472 16.64 -11.30 -13.31
CA VAL A 472 16.78 -9.87 -13.57
C VAL A 472 18.12 -9.42 -13.00
N LYS A 473 18.87 -8.64 -13.78
CA LYS A 473 20.09 -8.01 -13.29
C LYS A 473 19.74 -7.00 -12.20
N ALA A 474 20.35 -7.15 -11.02
CA ALA A 474 20.23 -6.18 -9.95
C ALA A 474 20.94 -4.89 -10.34
N ASP A 475 20.39 -3.74 -9.93
CA ASP A 475 21.03 -2.44 -10.08
C ASP A 475 22.07 -2.25 -8.96
N TYR A 476 23.12 -3.08 -9.01
CA TYR A 476 24.22 -3.11 -8.05
C TYR A 476 25.46 -3.68 -8.73
N ALA A 477 26.57 -2.94 -8.62
CA ALA A 477 27.90 -3.41 -8.96
C ALA A 477 28.89 -2.83 -7.95
N LYS A 478 29.73 -3.69 -7.37
CA LYS A 478 30.80 -3.28 -6.45
C LYS A 478 32.03 -4.15 -6.71
N ASP A 479 33.17 -3.50 -6.90
CA ASP A 479 34.46 -4.17 -7.15
C ASP A 479 34.40 -5.17 -8.33
N GLY A 480 33.66 -4.82 -9.39
CA GLY A 480 33.45 -5.69 -10.58
C GLY A 480 32.47 -6.85 -10.38
N ILE A 481 31.82 -6.94 -9.22
CA ILE A 481 30.86 -7.99 -8.86
C ILE A 481 29.45 -7.41 -8.85
N GLY A 482 28.52 -8.08 -9.53
CA GLY A 482 27.09 -7.79 -9.52
C GLY A 482 26.27 -9.04 -9.25
N TYR A 483 24.94 -8.89 -9.25
CA TYR A 483 24.01 -9.99 -9.04
C TYR A 483 22.93 -10.05 -10.11
N GLU A 484 22.54 -11.26 -10.49
CA GLU A 484 21.22 -11.51 -11.07
C GLU A 484 20.34 -12.19 -10.03
N ILE A 485 19.10 -11.74 -9.93
CA ILE A 485 18.14 -12.18 -8.92
C ILE A 485 16.90 -12.75 -9.59
N HIS A 486 16.39 -13.84 -9.02
CA HIS A 486 15.19 -14.49 -9.50
C HIS A 486 13.98 -13.84 -8.82
N THR A 487 13.26 -12.99 -9.56
CA THR A 487 12.19 -12.13 -9.07
C THR A 487 10.96 -12.18 -9.98
N PHE A 488 9.87 -11.51 -9.62
CA PHE A 488 8.71 -11.38 -10.49
C PHE A 488 8.99 -10.43 -11.66
N LYS A 489 8.57 -10.87 -12.84
CA LYS A 489 8.52 -10.10 -14.08
C LYS A 489 7.55 -10.83 -15.00
N PHE A 490 6.46 -10.17 -15.40
CA PHE A 490 5.40 -10.81 -16.15
C PHE A 490 5.56 -10.57 -17.65
N SER A 491 5.14 -11.54 -18.47
CA SER A 491 5.18 -11.40 -19.93
C SER A 491 4.05 -10.50 -20.45
N ASN A 492 2.88 -10.56 -19.80
CA ASN A 492 1.76 -9.70 -20.09
C ASN A 492 2.06 -8.28 -19.58
N ASP A 493 2.06 -7.32 -20.49
CA ASP A 493 2.42 -5.94 -20.21
C ASP A 493 1.44 -5.27 -19.23
N TYR A 494 0.13 -5.48 -19.35
CA TYR A 494 -0.83 -4.95 -18.38
C TYR A 494 -0.59 -5.50 -16.96
N ILE A 495 -0.29 -6.79 -16.84
CA ILE A 495 0.05 -7.41 -15.55
C ILE A 495 1.35 -6.81 -14.99
N GLU A 496 2.39 -6.64 -15.82
CA GLU A 496 3.66 -6.04 -15.40
C GLU A 496 3.49 -4.58 -14.97
N GLN A 497 2.69 -3.78 -15.70
CA GLN A 497 2.39 -2.40 -15.34
C GLN A 497 1.64 -2.33 -14.01
N TYR A 498 0.62 -3.17 -13.81
CA TYR A 498 -0.10 -3.22 -12.54
C TYR A 498 0.78 -3.72 -11.39
N TYR A 499 1.64 -4.71 -11.62
CA TYR A 499 2.59 -5.19 -10.63
C TYR A 499 3.56 -4.08 -10.20
N ARG A 500 4.12 -3.34 -11.17
CA ARG A 500 4.99 -2.18 -10.89
C ARG A 500 4.26 -1.12 -10.07
N HIS A 501 3.03 -0.79 -10.47
CA HIS A 501 2.20 0.20 -9.80
C HIS A 501 1.74 -0.21 -8.39
N SER A 502 1.41 -1.48 -8.16
CA SER A 502 0.90 -1.94 -6.85
C SER A 502 2.01 -2.37 -5.90
N VAL A 503 3.12 -2.91 -6.41
CA VAL A 503 4.18 -3.51 -5.59
C VAL A 503 5.42 -2.63 -5.51
N ILE A 504 5.96 -2.22 -6.67
CA ILE A 504 7.23 -1.48 -6.71
C ILE A 504 7.03 -0.04 -6.20
N ALA A 505 5.93 0.60 -6.60
CA ALA A 505 5.54 1.91 -6.09
C ALA A 505 5.40 1.90 -4.57
N GLU A 506 4.76 0.89 -4.00
CA GLU A 506 4.54 0.78 -2.56
C GLU A 506 5.87 0.61 -1.78
N LEU A 507 6.83 -0.14 -2.34
CA LEU A 507 8.19 -0.23 -1.78
C LEU A 507 8.90 1.14 -1.79
N LEU A 508 8.78 1.90 -2.89
CA LEU A 508 9.31 3.27 -2.99
C LEU A 508 8.63 4.22 -2.00
N GLN A 509 7.31 4.12 -1.84
CA GLN A 509 6.55 4.91 -0.87
C GLN A 509 7.00 4.63 0.57
N MET A 510 7.31 3.37 0.90
CA MET A 510 7.86 2.99 2.20
C MET A 510 9.27 3.56 2.42
N LEU A 511 10.14 3.45 1.40
CA LEU A 511 11.49 4.01 1.42
C LEU A 511 11.48 5.53 1.66
N GLY A 512 10.54 6.24 1.03
CA GLY A 512 10.38 7.68 1.19
C GLY A 512 10.02 8.15 2.61
N ARG A 513 9.54 7.26 3.50
CA ARG A 513 9.06 7.65 4.84
C ARG A 513 10.15 8.17 5.78
N ILE A 514 11.39 7.72 5.61
CA ILE A 514 12.53 8.23 6.40
C ILE A 514 13.25 9.39 5.72
N ARG A 515 12.74 9.87 4.58
CA ARG A 515 13.28 10.97 3.75
C ARG A 515 14.78 10.76 3.41
N PRO A 516 15.12 9.67 2.72
CA PRO A 516 16.53 9.29 2.51
C PRO A 516 17.31 10.26 1.60
N TYR A 517 16.62 11.19 0.93
CA TYR A 517 17.18 12.18 0.01
C TYR A 517 17.24 13.60 0.59
N ASP A 518 16.83 13.79 1.85
CA ASP A 518 16.78 15.11 2.48
C ASP A 518 18.19 15.56 2.90
N ASP A 519 18.64 16.74 2.45
CA ASP A 519 19.97 17.28 2.76
C ASP A 519 20.16 17.49 4.27
N GLU A 520 19.07 17.67 5.05
CA GLU A 520 19.12 17.67 6.51
C GLU A 520 19.65 16.35 7.10
N ASN A 521 19.71 15.28 6.32
CA ASN A 521 20.25 13.99 6.71
C ASN A 521 21.71 13.78 6.31
N GLU A 522 22.35 14.76 5.65
CA GLU A 522 23.77 14.71 5.38
C GLU A 522 24.57 14.57 6.68
N GLY A 523 25.44 13.57 6.74
CA GLY A 523 26.22 13.24 7.94
C GLY A 523 25.45 12.54 9.06
N LYS A 524 24.13 12.30 8.92
CA LYS A 524 23.37 11.45 9.85
C LYS A 524 23.53 9.98 9.49
N ASP A 525 23.59 9.13 10.51
CA ASP A 525 23.74 7.68 10.35
C ASP A 525 22.37 7.01 10.09
N LYS A 526 21.80 7.22 8.89
CA LYS A 526 20.53 6.60 8.49
C LYS A 526 20.75 5.29 7.75
N HIS A 527 19.99 4.25 8.11
CA HIS A 527 20.09 2.92 7.52
C HIS A 527 18.76 2.43 6.95
N VAL A 528 18.79 1.80 5.77
CA VAL A 528 17.64 1.10 5.18
C VAL A 528 18.00 -0.36 4.95
N TYR A 529 17.18 -1.25 5.49
CA TYR A 529 17.27 -2.69 5.27
C TYR A 529 16.11 -3.18 4.41
N ILE A 530 16.39 -3.60 3.18
CA ILE A 530 15.40 -4.09 2.23
C ILE A 530 15.40 -5.61 2.26
N ILE A 531 14.48 -6.20 3.01
CA ILE A 531 14.34 -7.66 3.19
C ILE A 531 13.43 -8.24 2.10
N THR A 532 13.80 -7.99 0.85
CA THR A 532 13.23 -8.60 -0.35
C THR A 532 14.25 -8.46 -1.49
N ASN A 533 14.38 -9.47 -2.35
CA ASN A 533 15.19 -9.39 -3.56
C ASN A 533 14.42 -8.78 -4.75
N THR A 534 13.33 -8.06 -4.50
CA THR A 534 12.61 -7.32 -5.53
C THR A 534 13.46 -6.11 -5.96
N PRO A 535 13.81 -5.93 -7.25
CA PRO A 535 14.49 -4.73 -7.70
C PRO A 535 13.63 -3.49 -7.44
N ILE A 536 14.21 -2.46 -6.84
CA ILE A 536 13.54 -1.17 -6.62
C ILE A 536 14.28 -0.15 -7.49
N PRO A 537 13.67 0.36 -8.57
CA PRO A 537 14.33 1.29 -9.47
C PRO A 537 14.64 2.61 -8.76
N ASN A 538 15.67 3.31 -9.22
CA ASN A 538 16.06 4.64 -8.73
C ASN A 538 16.46 4.70 -7.25
N VAL A 539 16.82 3.55 -6.66
CA VAL A 539 17.38 3.44 -5.30
C VAL A 539 18.81 2.97 -5.41
N LYS A 540 19.75 3.73 -4.84
CA LYS A 540 21.15 3.34 -4.80
C LYS A 540 21.34 2.29 -3.71
N ILE A 541 21.75 1.09 -4.09
CA ILE A 541 22.09 0.02 -3.14
C ILE A 541 23.57 0.10 -2.80
N ASP A 542 23.90 0.39 -1.53
CA ASP A 542 25.30 0.45 -1.07
C ASP A 542 25.86 -0.95 -0.76
N GLU A 543 24.98 -1.89 -0.41
CA GLU A 543 25.33 -3.26 -0.14
C GLU A 543 24.23 -4.26 -0.52
N MET A 544 24.57 -5.29 -1.28
CA MET A 544 23.77 -6.50 -1.43
C MET A 544 24.38 -7.64 -0.63
N ILE A 545 23.59 -8.32 0.20
CA ILE A 545 24.08 -9.35 1.12
C ILE A 545 23.05 -10.46 1.31
N THR A 546 23.50 -11.65 1.72
CA THR A 546 22.60 -12.69 2.22
C THR A 546 22.32 -12.55 3.71
N ILE A 547 21.18 -13.07 4.16
CA ILE A 547 20.84 -13.15 5.59
C ILE A 547 21.94 -13.90 6.34
N LYS A 548 22.47 -14.97 5.75
CA LYS A 548 23.53 -15.78 6.37
C LYS A 548 24.79 -14.95 6.62
N GLU A 549 25.26 -14.21 5.62
CA GLU A 549 26.45 -13.36 5.74
C GLU A 549 26.23 -12.22 6.75
N PHE A 550 25.06 -11.58 6.72
CA PHE A 550 24.73 -10.53 7.68
C PHE A 550 24.77 -11.07 9.12
N MET A 551 24.13 -12.22 9.38
CA MET A 551 24.12 -12.86 10.70
C MET A 551 25.53 -13.30 11.13
N GLN A 552 26.39 -13.71 10.19
CA GLN A 552 27.79 -14.03 10.49
C GLN A 552 28.60 -12.81 10.93
N ARG A 553 28.31 -11.62 10.37
CA ARG A 553 28.98 -10.36 10.74
C ARG A 553 28.49 -9.80 12.06
N GLN A 554 27.19 -9.85 12.31
CA GLN A 554 26.58 -9.26 13.51
C GLN A 554 26.56 -10.20 14.73
N GLY A 555 26.72 -11.51 14.51
CA GLY A 555 26.39 -12.55 15.50
C GLY A 555 24.88 -12.82 15.54
N ASP A 556 24.46 -14.03 15.94
CA ASP A 556 23.05 -14.34 16.27
C ASP A 556 22.83 -14.04 17.76
N PRO A 557 22.22 -12.92 18.17
CA PRO A 557 22.17 -12.55 19.58
C PRO A 557 21.31 -13.52 20.41
N GLU A 558 20.31 -14.15 19.80
CA GLU A 558 19.44 -15.12 20.48
C GLU A 558 20.08 -16.51 20.50
N GLY A 559 20.74 -16.91 19.40
CA GLY A 559 21.61 -18.08 19.36
C GLY A 559 22.75 -17.99 20.38
N GLU A 560 23.44 -16.85 20.44
CA GLU A 560 24.52 -16.57 21.39
C GLU A 560 23.99 -16.56 22.83
N ARG A 561 22.80 -16.00 23.12
CA ARG A 561 22.18 -16.08 24.45
C ARG A 561 21.84 -17.50 24.87
N ILE A 562 21.26 -18.31 23.96
CA ILE A 562 20.94 -19.72 24.22
C ILE A 562 22.23 -20.52 24.44
N GLU A 563 23.24 -20.30 23.60
CA GLU A 563 24.55 -20.94 23.70
C GLU A 563 25.27 -20.55 25.00
N ILE A 564 25.26 -19.25 25.36
CA ILE A 564 25.76 -18.76 26.65
C ILE A 564 25.02 -19.41 27.82
N ARG A 565 23.69 -19.54 27.76
CA ARG A 565 22.91 -20.19 28.81
C ARG A 565 23.29 -21.67 28.96
N LYS A 566 23.36 -22.42 27.86
CA LYS A 566 23.77 -23.83 27.84
C LYS A 566 25.18 -24.00 28.41
N ILE A 567 26.12 -23.16 27.97
CA ILE A 567 27.50 -23.15 28.46
C ILE A 567 27.54 -22.83 29.96
N ASN A 568 26.81 -21.81 30.42
CA ASN A 568 26.75 -21.48 31.85
C ASN A 568 26.17 -22.60 32.70
N GLU A 569 25.15 -23.29 32.22
CA GLU A 569 24.55 -24.44 32.89
C GLU A 569 25.53 -25.62 32.98
N ALA A 570 26.23 -25.92 31.89
CA ALA A 570 27.29 -26.92 31.87
C ALA A 570 28.47 -26.53 32.79
N ILE A 571 28.95 -25.28 32.75
CA ILE A 571 29.99 -24.77 33.65
C ILE A 571 29.56 -24.92 35.10
N LYS A 572 28.33 -24.54 35.48
CA LYS A 572 27.82 -24.70 36.86
C LYS A 572 27.92 -26.14 37.35
N SER A 573 27.65 -27.11 36.49
CA SER A 573 27.71 -28.54 36.82
C SER A 573 29.12 -29.16 36.88
N LEU A 574 30.15 -28.46 36.41
CA LEU A 574 31.54 -28.93 36.41
C LEU A 574 32.28 -28.60 37.73
N PRO A 575 33.40 -29.27 38.05
CA PRO A 575 34.27 -28.87 39.16
C PRO A 575 34.85 -27.45 39.00
N ASN A 576 35.46 -26.91 40.06
CA ASN A 576 36.07 -25.57 40.03
C ASN A 576 37.20 -25.42 39.01
N GLU A 577 37.87 -26.52 38.69
CA GLU A 577 38.85 -26.62 37.62
C GLU A 577 38.38 -27.67 36.61
N PHE A 578 38.31 -27.30 35.33
CA PHE A 578 37.88 -28.19 34.26
C PHE A 578 38.56 -27.83 32.94
N THR A 579 38.48 -28.68 31.92
CA THR A 579 39.03 -28.42 30.60
C THR A 579 37.93 -28.12 29.57
N VAL A 580 38.31 -27.60 28.40
CA VAL A 580 37.37 -27.43 27.28
C VAL A 580 36.73 -28.77 26.88
N LEU A 581 37.44 -29.90 27.05
CA LEU A 581 36.92 -31.24 26.75
C LEU A 581 35.81 -31.63 27.73
N ASP A 582 36.04 -31.43 29.03
CA ASP A 582 35.03 -31.70 30.06
C ASP A 582 33.76 -30.87 29.83
N LEU A 583 33.92 -29.61 29.39
CA LEU A 583 32.81 -28.76 29.02
C LEU A 583 32.05 -29.25 27.78
N VAL A 584 32.76 -29.70 26.74
CA VAL A 584 32.12 -30.26 25.54
C VAL A 584 31.34 -31.52 25.90
N ASP A 585 31.94 -32.45 26.65
CA ASP A 585 31.26 -33.69 27.05
C ASP A 585 30.05 -33.39 27.96
N LYS A 586 30.14 -32.38 28.85
CA LYS A 586 29.01 -31.99 29.70
C LYS A 586 27.87 -31.31 28.93
N ILE A 587 28.18 -30.52 27.90
CA ILE A 587 27.16 -29.95 27.00
C ILE A 587 26.47 -31.06 26.21
N LYS A 588 27.20 -32.09 25.77
CA LYS A 588 26.61 -33.26 25.12
C LYS A 588 25.67 -34.00 26.04
N GLU A 589 26.09 -34.24 27.29
CA GLU A 589 25.29 -34.92 28.31
C GLU A 589 23.98 -34.17 28.62
N LEU A 590 24.05 -32.85 28.81
CA LEU A 590 22.89 -32.05 29.24
C LEU A 590 21.89 -31.75 28.12
N PHE A 591 22.31 -31.76 26.86
CA PHE A 591 21.51 -31.24 25.75
C PHE A 591 21.35 -32.21 24.55
N ASP A 592 21.86 -33.45 24.67
CA ASP A 592 21.73 -34.51 23.66
C ASP A 592 22.16 -34.08 22.24
N GLU A 593 23.29 -33.35 22.15
CA GLU A 593 23.81 -32.83 20.88
C GLU A 593 25.01 -33.64 20.37
N ASP A 594 24.78 -34.52 19.39
CA ASP A 594 25.85 -35.29 18.76
C ASP A 594 26.58 -34.46 17.69
N ARG A 595 27.75 -33.89 18.05
CA ARG A 595 28.58 -33.06 17.15
C ARG A 595 30.06 -33.45 17.23
N THR A 596 30.75 -33.35 16.08
CA THR A 596 32.15 -33.78 15.88
C THR A 596 33.16 -32.95 16.71
N ARG A 597 34.00 -33.65 17.49
CA ARG A 597 34.76 -33.14 18.67
C ARG A 597 35.81 -32.04 18.39
N GLU A 598 36.37 -31.94 17.18
CA GLU A 598 37.64 -31.24 17.00
C GLU A 598 37.52 -29.77 16.54
N LYS A 599 36.62 -29.47 15.60
CA LYS A 599 36.37 -28.10 15.11
C LYS A 599 35.65 -27.23 16.16
N GLN A 600 34.81 -27.84 16.99
CA GLN A 600 34.12 -27.14 18.09
C GLN A 600 35.04 -26.79 19.26
N ARG A 601 36.06 -27.62 19.56
CA ARG A 601 37.01 -27.34 20.64
C ARG A 601 37.77 -26.01 20.44
N ARG A 602 38.10 -25.67 19.18
CA ARG A 602 38.73 -24.38 18.84
C ARG A 602 37.73 -23.23 18.96
N ASN A 603 36.56 -23.34 18.32
CA ASN A 603 35.54 -22.28 18.36
C ASN A 603 35.03 -21.98 19.79
N LEU A 604 34.82 -23.01 20.61
CA LEU A 604 34.35 -22.87 22.00
C LEU A 604 35.44 -22.25 22.87
N ARG A 605 36.70 -22.65 22.69
CA ARG A 605 37.83 -22.04 23.41
C ARG A 605 37.96 -20.55 23.09
N ASP A 606 37.84 -20.18 21.82
CA ASP A 606 37.89 -18.77 21.39
C ASP A 606 36.71 -17.95 21.94
N LEU A 607 35.52 -18.56 22.07
CA LEU A 607 34.36 -17.93 22.69
C LEU A 607 34.57 -17.72 24.20
N LEU A 608 35.05 -18.75 24.91
CA LEU A 608 35.33 -18.69 26.34
C LEU A 608 36.39 -17.63 26.66
N ILE A 609 37.45 -17.56 25.86
CA ILE A 609 38.52 -16.54 26.01
C ILE A 609 37.95 -15.13 25.83
N ARG A 610 37.11 -14.91 24.81
CA ARG A 610 36.48 -13.60 24.55
C ARG A 610 35.47 -13.19 25.62
N LYS A 611 34.87 -14.15 26.34
CA LYS A 611 33.72 -13.92 27.23
C LYS A 611 33.96 -14.44 28.66
N GLN A 612 35.21 -14.49 29.12
CA GLN A 612 35.61 -14.98 30.45
C GLN A 612 34.78 -14.36 31.59
N LYS A 613 34.52 -13.05 31.53
CA LYS A 613 33.67 -12.33 32.49
C LYS A 613 32.20 -12.79 32.49
N VAL A 614 31.64 -13.12 31.32
CA VAL A 614 30.23 -13.55 31.19
C VAL A 614 30.01 -14.94 31.78
N PHE A 615 31.04 -15.78 31.73
CA PHE A 615 31.00 -17.15 32.23
C PHE A 615 31.52 -17.27 33.67
N SER A 616 31.99 -16.18 34.28
CA SER A 616 32.69 -16.18 35.58
C SER A 616 33.81 -17.23 35.61
N ILE A 617 34.67 -17.23 34.59
CA ILE A 617 35.82 -18.14 34.47
C ILE A 617 37.11 -17.38 34.16
N ASN A 618 38.24 -18.02 34.43
CA ASN A 618 39.58 -17.55 34.05
C ASN A 618 40.32 -18.64 33.25
N ILE A 619 40.96 -18.23 32.15
CA ILE A 619 41.78 -19.08 31.29
C ILE A 619 43.18 -18.46 31.17
N GLU A 620 44.17 -19.05 31.84
CA GLU A 620 45.56 -18.60 31.75
C GLU A 620 46.18 -18.93 30.39
N LYS A 621 46.94 -17.97 29.84
CA LYS A 621 47.61 -18.09 28.55
C LYS A 621 48.58 -19.27 28.56
N GLY A 622 48.38 -20.24 27.66
CA GLY A 622 49.20 -21.45 27.55
C GLY A 622 48.73 -22.65 28.38
N LYS A 623 47.71 -22.51 29.25
CA LYS A 623 47.15 -23.65 30.01
C LYS A 623 45.88 -24.21 29.38
N HIS A 624 45.66 -25.51 29.56
CA HIS A 624 44.45 -26.21 29.08
C HIS A 624 43.28 -26.16 30.06
N THR A 625 43.56 -25.77 31.31
CA THR A 625 42.61 -25.71 32.42
C THR A 625 41.86 -24.38 32.48
N ILE A 626 40.58 -24.44 32.82
CA ILE A 626 39.64 -23.35 33.03
C ILE A 626 39.28 -23.34 34.51
N ARG A 627 39.32 -22.19 35.16
CA ARG A 627 38.98 -22.03 36.58
C ARG A 627 37.72 -21.19 36.75
N LYS A 628 36.81 -21.60 37.62
CA LYS A 628 35.67 -20.77 38.03
C LYS A 628 36.14 -19.60 38.90
N VAL A 629 35.57 -18.44 38.69
CA VAL A 629 35.80 -17.23 39.49
C VAL A 629 34.62 -17.09 40.47
N PRO A 630 34.88 -16.96 41.79
CA PRO A 630 33.84 -16.70 42.78
C PRO A 630 33.09 -15.41 42.47
N ALA A 631 31.79 -15.34 42.77
CA ALA A 631 30.92 -14.24 42.36
C ALA A 631 31.19 -12.86 43.00
N ASN A 632 32.33 -12.65 43.69
CA ASN A 632 32.71 -11.40 44.35
C ASN A 632 34.19 -11.05 44.11
N SER A 633 34.55 -10.73 42.86
CA SER A 633 35.84 -10.08 42.52
C SER A 633 35.67 -9.11 41.36
#